data_AF-A0A9D7EJ00-F1
#
_entry.id   AF-A0A9D7EJ00-F1
#
_cell.length_a   1.000
_cell.length_b   1.000
_cell.length_c   1.000
_cell.angle_alpha   90.00
_cell.angle_beta   90.00
_cell.angle_gamma   90.00
#
_symmetry.space_group_name_H-M   'P 1'
#
loop_
_entity.id
_entity.type
_entity.pdbx_description
1 polymer ?
#
loop_
_entity_poly.entity_id
_entity_poly.type
_entity_poly.pdbx_seq_one_letter_code
_entity_poly.pdbx_strand_id
1 'polypeptide(L)'
;MRIIIYSNKKMYAAYEAIWGDTAINPNSVKKKERIRIAVLAALAKLSEGDQYIIKRYHFDGASILEIADEQGCSFDTVAKRHSRALRKLRSLLAAFAASEFRIPQTSTKCVICSSPYRSEIDEFLAHHVDGDRYQNEMREIKMRFGVSIVSVMTIVSHRKYH
;
A
#
# COMPACT_ATOMS: atom_id res chain seq x y z
N MET A 1 -35.52 40.03 -1.49
CA MET A 1 -34.70 40.54 -0.37
C MET A 1 -33.24 40.30 -0.73
N ARG A 2 -32.46 41.35 -1.05
CA ARG A 2 -31.05 41.25 -1.48
C ARG A 2 -30.15 41.60 -0.29
N ILE A 3 -29.33 40.64 0.15
CA ILE A 3 -28.27 40.88 1.13
C ILE A 3 -27.05 41.39 0.36
N ILE A 4 -26.65 42.63 0.64
CA ILE A 4 -25.45 43.25 0.11
C ILE A 4 -24.30 42.91 1.07
N ILE A 5 -23.35 42.07 0.62
CA ILE A 5 -22.10 41.82 1.35
C ILE A 5 -21.09 42.87 0.90
N TYR A 6 -20.69 43.75 1.81
CA TYR A 6 -19.68 44.78 1.59
C TYR A 6 -18.31 44.12 1.32
N SER A 7 -17.78 44.31 0.11
CA SER A 7 -16.43 43.88 -0.30
C SER A 7 -15.37 44.85 0.21
N ASN A 8 -14.60 44.44 1.22
CA ASN A 8 -13.43 45.20 1.69
C ASN A 8 -12.22 44.93 0.76
N LYS A 9 -12.05 45.79 -0.24
CA LYS A 9 -11.06 45.69 -1.33
C LYS A 9 -9.60 45.62 -0.83
N LYS A 10 -9.29 46.10 0.39
CA LYS A 10 -7.94 46.03 0.97
C LYS A 10 -7.57 44.65 1.51
N MET A 11 -8.55 43.83 1.90
CA MET A 11 -8.30 42.49 2.43
C MET A 11 -7.97 41.48 1.32
N TYR A 12 -8.63 41.60 0.17
CA TYR A 12 -8.34 40.77 -1.01
C TYR A 12 -6.97 41.09 -1.64
N ALA A 13 -6.55 42.36 -1.64
CA ALA A 13 -5.22 42.74 -2.13
C ALA A 13 -4.09 42.16 -1.26
N ALA A 14 -4.30 42.04 0.06
CA ALA A 14 -3.34 41.39 0.96
C ALA A 14 -3.28 39.85 0.75
N TYR A 15 -4.42 39.22 0.43
CA TYR A 15 -4.48 37.81 0.08
C TYR A 15 -3.80 37.50 -1.26
N GLU A 16 -4.02 38.32 -2.28
CA GLU A 16 -3.36 38.22 -3.58
C GLU A 16 -1.85 38.53 -3.51
N ALA A 17 -1.39 39.37 -2.59
CA ALA A 17 0.04 39.60 -2.38
C ALA A 17 0.77 38.44 -1.67
N ILE A 18 0.03 37.59 -0.94
CA ILE A 18 0.58 36.44 -0.19
C ILE A 18 0.47 35.14 -1.01
N TRP A 19 -0.55 35.00 -1.85
CA TRP A 19 -0.83 33.79 -2.64
C TRP A 19 -0.94 34.00 -4.15
N GLY A 20 -0.74 35.23 -4.65
CA GLY A 20 -0.54 35.51 -6.06
C GLY A 20 0.81 34.96 -6.49
N ASP A 21 0.80 34.08 -7.47
CA ASP A 21 1.95 33.36 -8.02
C ASP A 21 2.56 32.29 -7.11
N THR A 22 1.76 31.31 -6.68
CA THR A 22 2.30 29.94 -6.67
C THR A 22 2.30 29.41 -8.10
N ALA A 23 3.22 29.93 -8.91
CA ALA A 23 3.65 29.24 -10.13
C ALA A 23 3.92 27.80 -9.73
N ILE A 24 3.07 26.88 -10.20
CA ILE A 24 3.13 25.49 -9.79
C ILE A 24 4.53 25.00 -10.15
N ASN A 25 5.38 24.81 -9.14
CA ASN A 25 6.77 24.45 -9.37
C ASN A 25 6.75 23.17 -10.21
N PRO A 26 7.27 23.17 -11.46
CA PRO A 26 7.17 22.02 -12.35
C PRO A 26 7.86 20.78 -11.75
N ASN A 27 8.82 20.97 -10.86
CA ASN A 27 9.45 19.90 -10.09
C ASN A 27 8.50 19.29 -9.04
N SER A 28 7.62 20.10 -8.44
CA SER A 28 6.58 19.62 -7.51
C SER A 28 5.47 18.83 -8.22
N VAL A 29 5.13 19.21 -9.46
CA VAL A 29 4.18 18.46 -10.30
C VAL A 29 4.76 17.10 -10.68
N LYS A 30 6.02 17.09 -11.15
CA LYS A 30 6.74 15.84 -11.46
C LYS A 30 6.85 14.93 -10.24
N LYS A 31 7.09 15.49 -9.05
CA LYS A 31 7.13 14.71 -7.80
C LYS A 31 5.78 14.09 -7.46
N LYS A 32 4.70 14.87 -7.50
CA LYS A 32 3.33 14.37 -7.24
C LYS A 32 2.95 13.25 -8.21
N GLU A 33 3.29 13.41 -9.49
CA GLU A 33 2.98 12.40 -10.50
C GLU A 33 3.77 11.10 -10.29
N ARG A 34 5.06 11.19 -9.95
CA ARG A 34 5.87 10.01 -9.59
C ARG A 34 5.30 9.26 -8.40
N ILE A 35 4.86 9.97 -7.36
CA ILE A 35 4.19 9.37 -6.19
C ILE A 35 2.89 8.68 -6.62
N ARG A 36 2.07 9.35 -7.43
CA ARG A 36 0.81 8.81 -7.93
C ARG A 36 1.02 7.50 -8.70
N ILE A 37 1.95 7.48 -9.65
CA ILE A 37 2.28 6.29 -10.44
C ILE A 37 2.74 5.15 -9.54
N ALA A 38 3.63 5.41 -8.57
CA ALA A 38 4.11 4.39 -7.64
C ALA A 38 2.98 3.81 -6.79
N VAL A 39 2.08 4.64 -6.28
CA VAL A 39 0.90 4.21 -5.50
C VAL A 39 -0.03 3.35 -6.36
N LEU A 40 -0.36 3.78 -7.58
CA LEU A 40 -1.23 3.02 -8.48
C LEU A 40 -0.61 1.66 -8.86
N ALA A 41 0.69 1.64 -9.16
CA ALA A 41 1.40 0.39 -9.47
C ALA A 41 1.46 -0.56 -8.26
N ALA A 42 1.61 -0.04 -7.05
CA ALA A 42 1.59 -0.85 -5.83
C ALA A 42 0.17 -1.37 -5.51
N LEU A 43 -0.86 -0.54 -5.71
CA LEU A 43 -2.26 -0.95 -5.55
C LEU A 43 -2.62 -2.08 -6.52
N ALA A 44 -2.18 -2.01 -7.78
CA ALA A 44 -2.44 -3.05 -8.78
C ALA A 44 -1.90 -4.44 -8.40
N LYS A 45 -0.94 -4.52 -7.46
CA LYS A 45 -0.38 -5.78 -6.95
C LYS A 45 -1.15 -6.36 -5.76
N LEU A 46 -2.12 -5.62 -5.19
CA LEU A 46 -3.03 -6.14 -4.17
C LEU A 46 -4.15 -6.95 -4.84
N SER A 47 -4.77 -7.86 -4.09
CA SER A 47 -5.99 -8.54 -4.55
C SER A 47 -7.14 -7.53 -4.71
N GLU A 48 -8.12 -7.84 -5.55
CA GLU A 48 -9.26 -6.94 -5.81
C GLU A 48 -9.98 -6.52 -4.53
N GLY A 49 -10.20 -7.45 -3.60
CA GLY A 49 -10.80 -7.16 -2.30
C GLY A 49 -9.95 -6.23 -1.43
N ASP A 50 -8.63 -6.41 -1.42
CA ASP A 50 -7.71 -5.53 -0.68
C ASP A 50 -7.63 -4.14 -1.34
N GLN A 51 -7.63 -4.06 -2.69
CA GLN A 51 -7.71 -2.81 -3.43
C GLN A 51 -8.98 -2.03 -3.12
N TYR A 52 -10.13 -2.72 -3.11
CA TYR A 52 -11.44 -2.12 -2.83
C TYR A 52 -11.43 -1.45 -1.45
N ILE A 53 -11.02 -2.20 -0.42
CA ILE A 53 -10.99 -1.70 0.96
C ILE A 53 -10.08 -0.48 1.08
N ILE A 54 -8.89 -0.49 0.46
CA ILE A 54 -7.97 0.63 0.50
C ILE A 54 -8.53 1.87 -0.21
N LYS A 55 -9.14 1.70 -1.40
CA LYS A 55 -9.74 2.81 -2.16
C LYS A 55 -10.90 3.43 -1.39
N ARG A 56 -11.88 2.63 -0.97
CA ARG A 56 -13.04 3.13 -0.20
C ARG A 56 -12.61 3.88 1.05
N TYR A 57 -11.67 3.32 1.82
CA TYR A 57 -11.25 3.92 3.08
C TYR A 57 -10.39 5.19 2.88
N HIS A 58 -9.36 5.14 2.04
CA HIS A 58 -8.37 6.22 1.96
C HIS A 58 -8.66 7.27 0.87
N PHE A 59 -9.41 6.90 -0.18
CA PHE A 59 -9.67 7.79 -1.32
C PHE A 59 -11.07 8.39 -1.21
N ASP A 60 -12.05 7.58 -0.81
CA ASP A 60 -13.44 8.01 -0.70
C ASP A 60 -13.84 8.42 0.73
N GLY A 61 -13.00 8.13 1.72
CA GLY A 61 -13.24 8.50 3.12
C GLY A 61 -14.28 7.64 3.85
N ALA A 62 -14.64 6.48 3.31
CA ALA A 62 -15.60 5.57 3.94
C ALA A 62 -15.05 4.96 5.24
N SER A 63 -15.93 4.73 6.21
CA SER A 63 -15.64 4.04 7.45
C SER A 63 -15.56 2.52 7.25
N ILE A 64 -14.90 1.82 8.20
CA ILE A 64 -14.84 0.35 8.18
C ILE A 64 -16.23 -0.29 8.31
N LEU A 65 -17.17 0.36 9.01
CA LEU A 65 -18.56 -0.09 9.13
C LEU A 65 -19.28 -0.03 7.77
N GLU A 66 -19.21 1.10 7.07
CA GLU A 66 -19.84 1.24 5.75
C GLU A 66 -19.27 0.23 4.74
N ILE A 67 -17.97 0.00 4.75
CA ILE A 67 -17.32 -1.01 3.89
C ILE A 67 -17.78 -2.43 4.27
N ALA A 68 -18.00 -2.70 5.55
CA ALA A 68 -18.49 -3.99 6.03
C ALA A 68 -19.93 -4.26 5.58
N ASP A 69 -20.78 -3.25 5.66
CA ASP A 69 -22.16 -3.30 5.17
C ASP A 69 -22.19 -3.51 3.64
N GLU A 70 -21.36 -2.76 2.89
CA GLU A 70 -21.23 -2.91 1.42
C GLU A 70 -20.77 -4.31 0.99
N GLN A 71 -19.86 -4.94 1.75
CA GLN A 71 -19.35 -6.28 1.44
C GLN A 71 -20.17 -7.41 2.08
N GLY A 72 -21.20 -7.10 2.86
CA GLY A 72 -22.00 -8.10 3.57
C GLY A 72 -21.19 -8.94 4.55
N CYS A 73 -20.20 -8.35 5.24
CA CYS A 73 -19.35 -9.06 6.21
C CYS A 73 -19.20 -8.28 7.51
N SER A 74 -18.59 -8.90 8.54
CA SER A 74 -18.46 -8.24 9.84
C SER A 74 -17.42 -7.13 9.84
N PHE A 75 -17.62 -6.12 10.70
CA PHE A 75 -16.65 -5.07 10.98
C PHE A 75 -15.24 -5.61 11.23
N ASP A 76 -15.11 -6.61 12.11
CA ASP A 76 -13.83 -7.23 12.44
C ASP A 76 -13.13 -7.86 11.24
N THR A 77 -13.91 -8.42 10.31
CA THR A 77 -13.38 -9.00 9.07
C THR A 77 -12.79 -7.91 8.21
N VAL A 78 -13.50 -6.80 7.99
CA VAL A 78 -12.99 -5.67 7.21
C VAL A 78 -11.81 -5.00 7.91
N ALA A 79 -11.85 -4.79 9.22
CA ALA A 79 -10.74 -4.20 9.98
C ALA A 79 -9.44 -5.02 9.84
N LYS A 80 -9.54 -6.35 9.92
CA LYS A 80 -8.40 -7.26 9.72
C LYS A 80 -7.91 -7.25 8.28
N ARG A 81 -8.82 -7.23 7.30
CA ARG A 81 -8.47 -7.14 5.87
C ARG A 81 -7.81 -5.81 5.54
N HIS A 82 -8.35 -4.69 6.02
CA HIS A 82 -7.77 -3.35 5.89
C HIS A 82 -6.36 -3.29 6.47
N SER A 83 -6.18 -3.77 7.71
CA SER A 83 -4.87 -3.80 8.36
C SER A 83 -3.84 -4.62 7.56
N ARG A 84 -4.26 -5.78 7.03
CA ARG A 84 -3.42 -6.63 6.17
C ARG A 84 -3.08 -5.92 4.86
N ALA A 85 -4.09 -5.41 4.15
CA ALA A 85 -3.96 -4.73 2.87
C ALA A 85 -3.02 -3.53 3.00
N LEU A 86 -3.19 -2.72 4.05
CA LEU A 86 -2.36 -1.56 4.31
C LEU A 86 -0.91 -1.96 4.62
N ARG A 87 -0.70 -3.03 5.39
CA ARG A 87 0.65 -3.56 5.64
C ARG A 87 1.32 -4.03 4.36
N LYS A 88 0.60 -4.75 3.51
CA LYS A 88 1.12 -5.20 2.21
C LYS A 88 1.43 -4.01 1.29
N LEU A 89 0.54 -3.02 1.23
CA LEU A 89 0.77 -1.79 0.46
C LEU A 89 2.00 -1.03 0.95
N ARG A 90 2.20 -0.91 2.26
CA ARG A 90 3.41 -0.32 2.86
C ARG A 90 4.68 -1.07 2.46
N SER A 91 4.64 -2.40 2.47
CA SER A 91 5.76 -3.25 2.02
C SER A 91 6.12 -2.99 0.56
N LEU A 92 5.11 -2.95 -0.32
CA LEU A 92 5.30 -2.69 -1.75
C LEU A 92 5.84 -1.29 -2.04
N LEU A 93 5.42 -0.31 -1.25
CA LEU A 93 5.88 1.08 -1.38
C LEU A 93 7.18 1.36 -0.65
N ALA A 94 7.70 0.43 0.16
CA ALA A 94 8.79 0.69 1.06
C ALA A 94 10.03 1.19 0.31
N ALA A 95 10.49 0.46 -0.71
CA ALA A 95 11.68 0.84 -1.49
C ALA A 95 11.53 2.22 -2.16
N PHE A 96 10.34 2.51 -2.71
CA PHE A 96 10.04 3.83 -3.27
C PHE A 96 10.05 4.91 -2.19
N ALA A 97 9.46 4.66 -1.03
CA ALA A 97 9.40 5.64 0.04
C ALA A 97 10.80 5.94 0.63
N ALA A 98 11.68 4.95 0.70
CA ALA A 98 13.07 5.14 1.10
C ALA A 98 13.84 6.03 0.13
N SER A 99 13.71 5.79 -1.17
CA SER A 99 14.42 6.61 -2.16
C SER A 99 13.84 8.03 -2.27
N GLU A 100 12.52 8.16 -2.24
CA GLU A 100 11.83 9.44 -2.48
C GLU A 100 11.79 10.36 -1.25
N PHE A 101 11.66 9.78 -0.05
CA PHE A 101 11.47 10.53 1.20
C PHE A 101 12.61 10.34 2.20
N ARG A 102 13.64 9.57 1.86
CA ARG A 102 14.78 9.26 2.77
C ARG A 102 14.32 8.62 4.09
N ILE A 103 13.23 7.85 4.03
CA ILE A 103 12.69 7.11 5.19
C ILE A 103 13.45 5.78 5.30
N PRO A 104 14.07 5.45 6.44
CA PRO A 104 14.76 4.17 6.62
C PRO A 104 13.78 3.01 6.45
N GLN A 105 14.20 1.98 5.70
CA GLN A 105 13.43 0.74 5.58
C GLN A 105 13.39 0.02 6.94
N THR A 106 12.22 -0.05 7.56
CA THR A 106 12.00 -0.94 8.70
C THR A 106 11.74 -2.36 8.19
N SER A 107 12.77 -3.06 7.72
CA SER A 107 12.63 -4.47 7.35
C SER A 107 12.93 -5.35 8.56
N THR A 108 11.92 -6.02 9.11
CA THR A 108 12.17 -7.37 9.62
C THR A 108 12.60 -8.20 8.41
N LYS A 109 13.90 -8.55 8.30
CA LYS A 109 14.46 -9.25 7.13
C LYS A 109 13.71 -10.57 6.91
N CYS A 110 12.73 -10.57 6.00
CA CYS A 110 12.11 -11.80 5.54
C CYS A 110 13.13 -12.54 4.67
N VAL A 111 13.46 -13.77 5.04
CA VAL A 111 14.45 -14.61 4.36
C VAL A 111 14.09 -14.82 2.87
N ILE A 112 12.80 -14.93 2.56
CA ILE A 112 12.33 -15.06 1.17
C ILE A 112 12.55 -13.75 0.40
N CYS A 113 12.22 -12.60 1.01
CA CYS A 113 12.41 -11.29 0.37
C CYS A 113 13.88 -10.91 0.17
N SER A 114 14.78 -11.39 1.04
CA SER A 114 16.21 -11.19 0.90
C SER A 114 16.88 -12.19 -0.05
N SER A 115 16.14 -13.18 -0.55
CA SER A 115 16.66 -14.18 -1.48
C SER A 115 16.89 -13.55 -2.86
N PRO A 116 17.98 -13.90 -3.57
CA PRO A 116 18.13 -13.56 -4.98
C PRO A 116 17.05 -14.21 -5.87
N TYR A 117 16.46 -15.33 -5.42
CA TYR A 117 15.40 -16.07 -6.13
C TYR A 117 13.99 -15.66 -5.69
N ARG A 118 13.79 -14.41 -5.24
CA ARG A 118 12.51 -13.97 -4.68
C ARG A 118 11.36 -14.21 -5.66
N SER A 119 11.52 -13.79 -6.92
CA SER A 119 10.45 -13.84 -7.92
C SER A 119 10.01 -15.28 -8.21
N GLU A 120 10.98 -16.19 -8.31
CA GLU A 120 10.75 -17.61 -8.55
C GLU A 120 10.13 -18.31 -7.35
N ILE A 121 10.52 -17.92 -6.12
CA ILE A 121 9.88 -18.42 -4.89
C ILE A 121 8.45 -17.89 -4.78
N ASP A 122 8.21 -16.62 -5.13
CA ASP A 122 6.87 -16.01 -5.13
C ASP A 122 5.94 -16.75 -6.10
N GLU A 123 6.42 -17.05 -7.30
CA GLU A 123 5.69 -17.84 -8.30
C GLU A 123 5.43 -19.28 -7.83
N PHE A 124 6.46 -19.96 -7.30
CA PHE A 124 6.32 -21.28 -6.70
C PHE A 124 5.25 -21.30 -5.59
N LEU A 125 5.29 -20.31 -4.69
CA LEU A 125 4.33 -20.17 -3.60
C LEU A 125 2.93 -19.77 -4.08
N ALA A 126 2.78 -19.13 -5.24
CA ALA A 126 1.47 -18.78 -5.80
C ALA A 126 0.72 -20.00 -6.36
N HIS A 127 1.45 -21.01 -6.87
CA HIS A 127 0.88 -22.21 -7.47
C HIS A 127 0.51 -23.32 -6.48
N HIS A 128 1.03 -23.27 -5.24
CA HIS A 128 0.73 -24.25 -4.19
C HIS A 128 -0.35 -23.68 -3.26
N VAL A 129 -1.61 -23.89 -3.64
CA VAL A 129 -2.77 -23.48 -2.85
C VAL A 129 -3.63 -24.70 -2.56
N ASP A 130 -3.78 -24.98 -1.26
CA ASP A 130 -4.71 -25.94 -0.64
C ASP A 130 -4.43 -27.44 -0.87
N GLY A 131 -3.72 -28.04 0.10
CA GLY A 131 -3.57 -29.50 0.26
C GLY A 131 -2.17 -29.92 0.67
N ASP A 132 -1.15 -29.17 0.25
CA ASP A 132 0.24 -29.45 0.58
C ASP A 132 0.62 -28.97 1.98
N ARG A 133 1.31 -29.84 2.72
CA ARG A 133 1.85 -29.47 4.03
C ARG A 133 2.96 -28.44 3.78
N TYR A 134 2.89 -27.26 4.40
CA TYR A 134 3.95 -26.23 4.39
C TYR A 134 5.38 -26.78 4.56
N GLN A 135 5.55 -27.93 5.21
CA GLN A 135 6.82 -28.66 5.30
C GLN A 135 7.40 -29.06 3.93
N ASN A 136 6.57 -29.45 2.96
CA ASN A 136 6.99 -29.74 1.60
C ASN A 136 7.46 -28.48 0.88
N GLU A 137 6.71 -27.38 0.98
CA GLU A 137 7.12 -26.08 0.44
C GLU A 137 8.48 -25.64 1.02
N MET A 138 8.66 -25.74 2.34
CA MET A 138 9.93 -25.44 3.01
C MET A 138 11.08 -26.32 2.49
N ARG A 139 10.83 -27.63 2.27
CA ARG A 139 11.82 -28.58 1.76
C ARG A 139 12.20 -28.24 0.31
N GLU A 140 11.21 -28.00 -0.54
CA GLU A 140 11.44 -27.65 -1.94
C GLU A 140 12.16 -26.32 -2.08
N ILE A 141 11.79 -25.32 -1.29
CA ILE A 141 12.46 -24.02 -1.33
C ILE A 141 13.94 -24.16 -0.96
N LYS A 142 14.24 -25.00 0.04
CA LYS A 142 15.62 -25.32 0.41
C LYS A 142 16.36 -26.06 -0.71
N MET A 143 15.73 -27.05 -1.34
CA MET A 143 16.38 -27.87 -2.38
C MET A 143 16.58 -27.11 -3.70
N ARG A 144 15.56 -26.39 -4.17
CA ARG A 144 15.57 -25.69 -5.46
C ARG A 144 16.30 -24.37 -5.41
N PHE A 145 16.14 -23.60 -4.33
CA PHE A 145 16.63 -22.23 -4.26
C PHE A 145 17.74 -22.04 -3.22
N GLY A 146 18.09 -23.09 -2.46
CA GLY A 146 19.10 -22.99 -1.40
C GLY A 146 18.67 -22.14 -0.19
N VAL A 147 17.39 -21.76 -0.11
CA VAL A 147 16.87 -20.87 0.94
C VAL A 147 16.29 -21.69 2.09
N SER A 148 16.90 -21.60 3.29
CA SER A 148 16.41 -22.32 4.46
C SER A 148 15.36 -21.50 5.21
N ILE A 149 14.10 -21.93 5.14
CA ILE A 149 13.02 -21.37 5.95
C ILE A 149 12.89 -22.16 7.24
N VAL A 150 12.93 -21.48 8.39
CA VAL A 150 12.95 -22.13 9.72
C VAL A 150 11.54 -22.33 10.27
N SER A 151 10.55 -21.54 9.82
CA SER A 151 9.19 -21.60 10.33
C SER A 151 8.16 -21.51 9.19
N VAL A 152 7.09 -22.30 9.31
CA VAL A 152 5.89 -22.16 8.48
C VAL A 152 5.35 -20.72 8.53
N MET A 153 5.47 -20.06 9.69
CA MET A 153 5.05 -18.68 9.86
C MET A 153 5.80 -17.71 8.94
N THR A 154 7.02 -18.02 8.51
CA THR A 154 7.75 -17.23 7.51
C THR A 154 7.05 -17.29 6.15
N ILE A 155 6.62 -18.46 5.69
CA ILE A 155 5.86 -18.60 4.43
C ILE A 155 4.51 -17.91 4.54
N VAL A 156 3.78 -18.16 5.63
CA VAL A 156 2.45 -17.58 5.86
C VAL A 156 2.53 -16.04 5.91
N SER A 157 3.48 -15.50 6.69
CA SER A 157 3.65 -14.05 6.79
C SER A 157 4.13 -13.44 5.47
N HIS A 158 5.01 -14.13 4.74
CA HIS A 158 5.47 -13.71 3.42
C HIS A 158 4.30 -13.62 2.43
N ARG A 159 3.55 -14.72 2.22
CA ARG A 159 2.34 -14.72 1.35
C ARG A 159 1.34 -13.64 1.74
N LYS A 160 1.16 -13.42 3.05
CA LYS A 160 0.14 -12.51 3.58
C LYS A 160 0.53 -11.03 3.48
N TYR A 161 1.82 -10.69 3.60
CA TYR A 161 2.25 -9.30 3.79
C TYR A 161 3.26 -8.78 2.75
N HIS A 162 3.77 -9.64 1.87
CA HIS A 162 4.75 -9.29 0.84
C HIS A 162 4.17 -9.55 -0.55
#